data_AF-A0A6J6BCU0-F1
#
_entry.id   AF-A0A6J6BCU0-F1
#
_cell.length_a   1.000
_cell.length_b   1.000
_cell.length_c   1.000
_cell.angle_alpha   90.00
_cell.angle_beta   90.00
_cell.angle_gamma   90.00
#
_symmetry.space_group_name_H-M   'P 1'
#
loop_
_entity.id
_entity.type
_entity.pdbx_description
1 polymer ?
#
loop_
_entity_poly.entity_id
_entity_poly.type
_entity_poly.pdbx_seq_one_letter_code
_entity_poly.pdbx_strand_id
1 'polypeptide(L)'
;MPDAELADSDRQDPAFFRTKGLQKGRDGARVPMPWNGESSPFGFSTGKPWLPIPQSWRGISVADQEKNLESTLHLYRSALAIRREHLVGTGDITWVNRGESDLLSFARGEYAIYLNAGKEAMEIPSVGKLSLGSNSNVVLANGILTLPPATSAWVATR
;
A
#
# COMPACT_ATOMS: atom_id res chain seq x y z
N MET A 1 -5.32 -2.15 2.81
CA MET A 1 -6.39 -2.48 3.77
C MET A 1 -5.75 -3.17 4.96
N PRO A 2 -6.21 -2.89 6.19
CA PRO A 2 -5.75 -3.62 7.36
C PRO A 2 -6.20 -5.08 7.30
N ASP A 3 -5.54 -5.94 8.08
CA ASP A 3 -6.06 -7.29 8.34
C ASP A 3 -7.42 -7.18 9.08
N ALA A 4 -8.36 -8.07 8.77
CA ALA A 4 -9.69 -7.97 9.37
C ALA A 4 -9.73 -8.57 10.78
N GLU A 5 -10.25 -7.78 11.72
CA GLU A 5 -10.54 -8.27 13.07
C GLU A 5 -11.84 -9.06 13.08
N LEU A 6 -11.74 -10.35 13.40
CA LEU A 6 -12.84 -11.32 13.40
C LEU A 6 -13.06 -11.90 14.79
N ALA A 7 -14.32 -12.02 15.20
CA ALA A 7 -14.69 -12.74 16.40
C ALA A 7 -14.34 -14.23 16.26
N ASP A 8 -13.99 -14.86 17.38
CA ASP A 8 -13.59 -16.27 17.41
C ASP A 8 -14.71 -17.21 16.94
N SER A 9 -15.98 -16.82 17.12
CA SER A 9 -17.16 -17.54 16.62
C SER A 9 -17.31 -17.52 15.09
N ASP A 10 -16.69 -16.55 14.42
CA ASP A 10 -16.79 -16.39 12.96
C ASP A 10 -15.61 -17.05 12.23
N ARG A 11 -14.58 -17.51 12.97
CA ARG A 11 -13.39 -18.17 12.42
C ARG A 11 -13.78 -19.43 11.65
N GLN A 12 -13.13 -19.64 10.51
CA GLN A 12 -13.29 -20.79 9.63
C GLN A 12 -11.96 -21.52 9.37
N ASP A 13 -10.80 -20.93 9.67
CA ASP A 13 -9.50 -21.52 9.39
C ASP A 13 -9.27 -22.77 10.27
N PRO A 14 -8.96 -23.95 9.68
CA PRO A 14 -8.60 -25.15 10.43
C PRO A 14 -7.49 -24.94 11.45
N ALA A 15 -6.56 -24.00 11.21
CA ALA A 15 -5.50 -23.67 12.17
C ALA A 15 -6.08 -23.19 13.52
N PHE A 16 -7.15 -22.40 13.50
CA PHE A 16 -7.82 -21.93 14.70
C PHE A 16 -8.39 -23.08 15.52
N PHE A 17 -9.12 -23.98 14.86
CA PHE A 17 -9.74 -25.14 15.53
C PHE A 17 -8.72 -26.16 16.04
N ARG A 18 -7.71 -26.50 15.22
CA ARG A 18 -6.68 -27.49 15.58
C ARG A 18 -5.82 -27.05 16.75
N THR A 19 -5.61 -25.73 16.89
CA THR A 19 -4.81 -25.15 17.97
C THR A 19 -5.66 -24.68 19.16
N LYS A 20 -6.97 -24.95 19.15
CA LYS A 20 -7.92 -24.50 20.18
C LYS A 20 -7.83 -22.99 20.44
N GLY A 21 -7.66 -22.21 19.38
CA GLY A 21 -7.60 -20.75 19.43
C GLY A 21 -6.24 -20.12 19.74
N LEU A 22 -5.18 -20.92 19.95
CA LEU A 22 -3.83 -20.38 20.15
C LEU A 22 -3.32 -19.63 18.92
N GLN A 23 -3.68 -20.09 17.72
CA GLN A 23 -3.41 -19.39 16.46
C GLN A 23 -4.71 -18.88 15.85
N LYS A 24 -4.79 -17.58 15.57
CA LYS A 24 -5.96 -16.95 14.94
C LYS A 24 -6.20 -17.39 13.49
N GLY A 25 -5.20 -17.95 12.82
CA GLY A 25 -5.30 -18.38 11.43
C GLY A 25 -5.27 -17.23 10.43
N ARG A 26 -5.76 -17.47 9.22
CA ARG A 26 -5.62 -16.57 8.05
C ARG A 26 -6.94 -15.92 7.64
N ASP A 27 -8.02 -16.11 8.40
CA ASP A 27 -9.34 -15.62 8.00
C ASP A 27 -9.41 -14.10 7.88
N GLY A 28 -8.63 -13.36 8.68
CA GLY A 28 -8.56 -11.90 8.60
C GLY A 28 -8.22 -11.42 7.18
N ALA A 29 -7.25 -12.08 6.54
CA ALA A 29 -6.80 -11.76 5.19
C ALA A 29 -7.71 -12.31 4.08
N ARG A 30 -8.77 -13.04 4.46
CA ARG A 30 -9.72 -13.69 3.54
C ARG A 30 -11.12 -13.13 3.63
N VAL A 31 -11.33 -12.12 4.48
CA VAL A 31 -12.60 -11.40 4.54
C VAL A 31 -12.95 -10.87 3.14
N PRO A 32 -14.22 -11.01 2.71
CA PRO A 32 -14.65 -10.57 1.41
C PRO A 32 -14.33 -9.10 1.10
N MET A 33 -14.08 -8.82 -0.18
CA MET A 33 -13.73 -7.47 -0.65
C MET A 33 -14.92 -6.50 -0.49
N PRO A 34 -14.71 -5.32 0.12
CA PRO A 34 -15.71 -4.26 0.15
C PRO A 34 -15.72 -3.49 -1.17
N TRP A 35 -16.74 -3.71 -1.99
CA TRP A 35 -16.86 -3.07 -3.31
C TRP A 35 -17.46 -1.67 -3.21
N ASN A 36 -18.54 -1.49 -2.43
CA ASN A 36 -19.28 -0.23 -2.36
C ASN A 36 -20.17 -0.13 -1.10
N GLY A 37 -20.88 0.98 -0.94
CA GLY A 37 -21.90 1.15 0.07
C GLY A 37 -21.37 1.49 1.46
N GLU A 38 -22.30 1.71 2.39
CA GLU A 38 -22.00 2.25 3.73
C GLU A 38 -22.11 1.19 4.84
N SER A 39 -22.58 -0.01 4.52
CA SER A 39 -22.81 -1.10 5.47
C SER A 39 -22.34 -2.45 4.93
N SER A 40 -21.88 -3.30 5.84
CA SER A 40 -21.56 -4.70 5.54
C SER A 40 -22.77 -5.42 4.91
N PRO A 41 -22.59 -6.20 3.82
CA PRO A 41 -21.33 -6.70 3.28
C PRO A 41 -20.74 -5.84 2.15
N PHE A 42 -20.98 -4.53 2.14
CA PHE A 42 -20.35 -3.56 1.23
C PHE A 42 -20.43 -3.95 -0.25
N GLY A 43 -21.62 -4.39 -0.68
CA GLY A 43 -21.86 -4.79 -2.07
C GLY A 43 -21.20 -6.09 -2.50
N PHE A 44 -20.58 -6.85 -1.59
CA PHE A 44 -19.98 -8.15 -1.92
C PHE A 44 -20.99 -9.22 -2.28
N SER A 45 -22.12 -9.28 -1.57
CA SER A 45 -23.17 -10.28 -1.76
C SER A 45 -24.52 -9.72 -1.36
N THR A 46 -25.59 -10.28 -1.94
CA THR A 46 -26.97 -10.07 -1.49
C THR A 46 -27.36 -11.01 -0.33
N GLY A 47 -26.55 -12.03 -0.05
CA GLY A 47 -26.72 -12.97 1.06
C GLY A 47 -25.64 -12.84 2.14
N LYS A 48 -25.66 -13.74 3.13
CA LYS A 48 -24.64 -13.80 4.18
C LYS A 48 -23.31 -14.30 3.59
N PRO A 49 -22.21 -13.52 3.66
CA PRO A 49 -20.91 -13.98 3.22
C PRO A 49 -20.35 -15.06 4.15
N TRP A 50 -19.38 -15.81 3.65
CA TRP A 50 -18.71 -16.91 4.37
C TRP A 50 -17.85 -16.43 5.55
N LEU A 51 -17.40 -15.17 5.53
CA LEU A 51 -16.78 -14.46 6.64
C LEU A 51 -17.41 -13.07 6.76
N PRO A 52 -17.65 -12.55 7.97
CA PRO A 52 -18.22 -11.21 8.14
C PRO A 52 -17.21 -10.15 7.71
N ILE A 53 -17.69 -9.10 7.05
CA ILE A 53 -16.87 -7.93 6.72
C ILE A 53 -17.01 -6.92 7.87
N PRO A 54 -15.91 -6.49 8.51
CA PRO A 54 -15.96 -5.53 9.60
C PRO A 54 -16.60 -4.22 9.19
N GLN A 55 -17.53 -3.71 10.00
CA GLN A 55 -18.16 -2.41 9.75
C GLN A 55 -17.15 -1.25 9.82
N SER A 56 -16.03 -1.43 10.51
CA SER A 56 -14.90 -0.47 10.55
C SER A 56 -14.24 -0.26 9.19
N TRP A 57 -14.54 -1.10 8.18
CA TRP A 57 -14.07 -0.91 6.80
C TRP A 57 -14.96 0.01 5.97
N ARG A 58 -15.97 0.63 6.59
CA ARG A 58 -16.69 1.76 5.98
C ARG A 58 -15.71 2.87 5.60
N GLY A 59 -15.84 3.41 4.39
CA GLY A 59 -14.97 4.49 3.90
C GLY A 59 -13.65 4.02 3.27
N ILE A 60 -13.38 2.71 3.24
CA ILE A 60 -12.22 2.15 2.52
C ILE A 60 -12.63 1.17 1.41
N SER A 61 -13.91 1.17 1.00
CA SER A 61 -14.41 0.37 -0.11
C SER A 61 -13.76 0.77 -1.43
N VAL A 62 -13.85 -0.08 -2.47
CA VAL A 62 -13.36 0.27 -3.81
C VAL A 62 -14.02 1.55 -4.31
N ALA A 63 -15.34 1.70 -4.14
CA ALA A 63 -16.06 2.90 -4.54
C ALA A 63 -15.64 4.17 -3.78
N ASP A 64 -15.21 4.05 -2.51
CA ASP A 64 -14.68 5.19 -1.74
C ASP A 64 -13.27 5.57 -2.22
N GLN A 65 -12.42 4.57 -2.47
CA GLN A 65 -11.07 4.80 -2.98
C GLN A 65 -11.07 5.34 -4.42
N GLU A 66 -12.04 4.94 -5.25
CA GLU A 66 -12.27 5.51 -6.59
C GLU A 66 -12.55 7.02 -6.56
N LYS A 67 -13.15 7.55 -5.49
CA LYS A 67 -13.43 8.99 -5.35
C LYS A 67 -12.25 9.77 -4.78
N ASN A 68 -11.35 9.11 -4.06
CA ASN A 68 -10.20 9.74 -3.42
C ASN A 68 -8.93 9.54 -4.25
N LEU A 69 -8.45 10.61 -4.88
CA LEU A 69 -7.22 10.61 -5.69
C LEU A 69 -5.95 10.30 -4.89
N GLU A 70 -5.97 10.51 -3.57
CA GLU A 70 -4.86 10.17 -2.67
C GLU A 70 -4.98 8.75 -2.09
N SER A 71 -5.96 7.96 -2.53
CA SER A 71 -6.14 6.59 -2.04
C SER A 71 -5.03 5.65 -2.50
N THR A 72 -4.86 4.56 -1.74
CA THR A 72 -3.95 3.48 -2.11
C THR A 72 -4.30 2.88 -3.48
N LEU A 73 -5.58 2.79 -3.85
CA LEU A 73 -5.99 2.34 -5.19
C LEU A 73 -5.38 3.20 -6.31
N HIS A 74 -5.49 4.52 -6.20
CA HIS A 74 -4.91 5.44 -7.19
C HIS A 74 -3.38 5.39 -7.18
N LEU A 75 -2.76 5.32 -6.00
CA LEU A 75 -1.32 5.13 -5.86
C LEU A 75 -0.84 3.91 -6.65
N TYR A 76 -1.48 2.75 -6.47
CA TYR A 76 -1.11 1.53 -7.18
C TYR A 76 -1.34 1.63 -8.69
N ARG A 77 -2.46 2.23 -9.13
CA ARG A 77 -2.74 2.45 -10.56
C ARG A 77 -1.64 3.32 -11.20
N SER A 78 -1.27 4.42 -10.55
CA SER A 78 -0.20 5.32 -11.02
C SER A 78 1.16 4.62 -11.05
N ALA A 79 1.52 3.88 -9.99
CA ALA A 79 2.78 3.12 -9.95
C ALA A 79 2.86 2.05 -11.06
N LEU A 80 1.76 1.32 -11.31
CA LEU A 80 1.70 0.30 -12.36
C LEU A 80 1.74 0.92 -13.76
N ALA A 81 1.11 2.08 -13.96
CA ALA A 81 1.20 2.82 -15.22
C ALA A 81 2.64 3.23 -15.52
N ILE A 82 3.32 3.87 -14.56
CA ILE A 82 4.74 4.25 -14.68
C ILE A 82 5.61 3.01 -14.93
N ARG A 83 5.39 1.93 -14.19
CA ARG A 83 6.14 0.68 -14.37
C ARG A 83 5.99 0.16 -15.80
N ARG A 84 4.77 0.11 -16.32
CA ARG A 84 4.46 -0.39 -17.67
C ARG A 84 5.13 0.47 -18.75
N GLU A 85 5.09 1.78 -18.60
CA GLU A 85 5.57 2.72 -19.59
C GLU A 85 7.09 2.88 -19.59
N HIS A 86 7.72 2.90 -18.40
CA HIS A 86 9.11 3.31 -18.27
C HIS A 86 10.06 2.25 -17.69
N LEU A 87 9.55 1.19 -17.04
CA LEU A 87 10.41 0.26 -16.29
C LEU A 87 10.38 -1.19 -16.82
N VAL A 88 9.62 -1.46 -17.88
CA VAL A 88 9.66 -2.77 -18.55
C VAL A 88 10.88 -2.80 -19.47
N GLY A 89 11.69 -3.85 -19.38
CA GLY A 89 12.86 -4.04 -20.24
C GLY A 89 14.07 -3.15 -19.92
N THR A 90 14.04 -2.32 -18.88
CA THR A 90 15.15 -1.41 -18.52
C THR A 90 16.29 -2.06 -17.73
N GLY A 91 16.30 -3.39 -17.65
CA GLY A 91 17.31 -4.16 -16.93
C GLY A 91 17.09 -4.21 -15.41
N ASP A 92 18.20 -4.47 -14.72
CA ASP A 92 18.26 -4.71 -13.27
C ASP A 92 18.22 -3.41 -12.46
N ILE A 93 18.10 -3.56 -11.14
CA ILE A 93 18.20 -2.45 -10.19
C ILE A 93 19.65 -2.20 -9.80
N THR A 94 20.02 -0.92 -9.66
CA THR A 94 21.29 -0.50 -9.05
C THR A 94 20.99 0.03 -7.65
N TRP A 95 21.41 -0.71 -6.63
CA TRP A 95 21.22 -0.29 -5.24
C TRP A 95 22.06 0.94 -4.90
N VAL A 96 21.45 1.90 -4.21
CA VAL A 96 22.11 3.11 -3.68
C VAL A 96 22.18 3.04 -2.16
N ASN A 97 21.10 2.66 -1.50
CA ASN A 97 21.03 2.40 -0.06
C ASN A 97 20.22 1.11 0.17
N ARG A 98 20.72 0.23 1.05
CA ARG A 98 20.16 -1.10 1.31
C ARG A 98 19.44 -1.21 2.66
N GLY A 99 19.07 -0.09 3.27
CA GLY A 99 18.42 -0.02 4.58
C GLY A 99 19.24 0.74 5.62
N GLU A 100 20.37 1.34 5.25
CA GLU A 100 21.14 2.17 6.18
C GLU A 100 20.30 3.38 6.60
N SER A 101 20.16 3.58 7.93
CA SER A 101 19.34 4.64 8.52
C SER A 101 17.87 4.60 8.08
N ASP A 102 17.30 3.40 7.93
CA ASP A 102 15.91 3.16 7.53
C ASP A 102 15.52 3.65 6.13
N LEU A 103 16.49 4.07 5.30
CA LEU A 103 16.27 4.42 3.91
C LEU A 103 16.53 3.20 3.03
N LEU A 104 15.66 2.93 2.07
CA LEU A 104 15.91 1.99 0.97
C LEU A 104 15.88 2.78 -0.32
N SER A 105 16.93 2.70 -1.13
CA SER A 105 16.94 3.37 -2.42
C SER A 105 17.70 2.62 -3.50
N PHE A 106 17.17 2.69 -4.71
CA PHE A 106 17.78 2.08 -5.90
C PHE A 106 17.37 2.84 -7.15
N ALA A 107 18.21 2.75 -8.17
CA ALA A 107 17.91 3.24 -9.51
C ALA A 107 17.47 2.08 -10.41
N ARG A 108 16.57 2.36 -11.35
CA ARG A 108 16.18 1.44 -12.43
C ARG A 108 15.70 2.22 -13.65
N GLY A 109 16.30 1.96 -14.81
CA GLY A 109 16.05 2.77 -15.99
C GLY A 109 16.30 4.25 -15.70
N GLU A 110 15.30 5.09 -15.97
CA GLU A 110 15.39 6.54 -15.75
C GLU A 110 14.85 6.98 -14.38
N TYR A 111 14.57 6.04 -13.47
CA TYR A 111 13.99 6.34 -12.15
C TYR A 111 14.94 6.06 -10.99
N ALA A 112 14.92 6.95 -10.01
CA ALA A 112 15.40 6.72 -8.66
C ALA A 112 14.19 6.48 -7.73
N ILE A 113 14.22 5.38 -6.98
CA ILE A 113 13.18 4.98 -6.04
C ILE A 113 13.72 5.14 -4.62
N TYR A 114 12.94 5.78 -3.75
CA TYR A 114 13.25 5.98 -2.34
C TYR A 114 12.11 5.44 -1.49
N LEU A 115 12.43 4.77 -0.39
CA LEU A 115 11.50 4.28 0.61
C LEU A 115 12.05 4.60 2.00
N ASN A 116 11.32 5.40 2.77
CA ASN A 116 11.58 5.61 4.19
C ASN A 116 10.81 4.55 4.96
N ALA A 117 11.52 3.54 5.44
CA ALA A 117 10.99 2.48 6.29
C ALA A 117 11.05 2.84 7.79
N GLY A 118 11.54 4.04 8.11
CA GLY A 118 11.75 4.52 9.47
C GLY A 118 10.53 5.22 10.05
N LYS A 119 10.73 5.79 11.24
CA LYS A 119 9.70 6.49 12.03
C LYS A 119 9.83 8.01 11.99
N GLU A 120 10.93 8.51 11.44
CA GLU A 120 11.24 9.94 11.36
C GLU A 120 11.24 10.40 9.89
N ALA A 121 10.92 11.67 9.67
CA ALA A 121 11.02 12.26 8.34
C ALA A 121 12.49 12.39 7.89
N MET A 122 12.72 12.23 6.59
CA MET A 122 14.05 12.31 5.99
C MET A 122 14.10 13.41 4.93
N GLU A 123 15.23 14.09 4.84
CA GLU A 123 15.54 15.02 3.76
C GLU A 123 16.71 14.47 2.96
N ILE A 124 16.47 14.21 1.67
CA ILE A 124 17.43 13.53 0.79
C ILE A 124 17.74 14.45 -0.39
N PRO A 125 19.01 14.81 -0.62
CA PRO A 125 19.38 15.50 -1.85
C PRO A 125 18.98 14.66 -3.07
N SER A 126 18.18 15.22 -3.96
CA SER A 126 17.70 14.52 -5.16
C SER A 126 17.53 15.48 -6.33
N VAL A 127 17.87 14.99 -7.52
CA VAL A 127 17.73 15.73 -8.78
C VAL A 127 16.70 15.03 -9.65
N GLY A 128 15.91 15.81 -10.41
CA GLY A 128 14.90 15.30 -11.32
C GLY A 128 13.50 15.77 -10.96
N LYS A 129 12.49 15.04 -11.45
CA LYS A 129 11.07 15.35 -11.25
C LYS A 129 10.40 14.26 -10.44
N LEU A 130 9.76 14.64 -9.34
CA LEU A 130 8.90 13.73 -8.58
C LEU A 130 7.73 13.30 -9.47
N SER A 131 7.70 12.03 -9.84
CA SER A 131 6.64 11.44 -10.66
C SER A 131 5.55 10.80 -9.80
N LEU A 132 5.93 10.26 -8.64
CA LEU A 132 4.99 9.63 -7.71
C LEU A 132 5.49 9.73 -6.28
N GLY A 133 4.63 10.19 -5.37
CA GLY A 133 4.77 10.04 -3.92
C GLY A 133 3.69 9.12 -3.39
N SER A 134 3.96 8.34 -2.35
CA SER A 134 2.94 7.47 -1.74
C SER A 134 1.83 8.24 -1.02
N ASN A 135 2.03 9.52 -0.72
CA ASN A 135 1.03 10.48 -0.30
C ASN A 135 1.48 11.91 -0.70
N SER A 136 0.65 12.91 -0.43
CA SER A 136 0.89 14.32 -0.76
C SER A 136 1.96 15.02 0.07
N ASN A 137 2.41 14.42 1.18
CA ASN A 137 3.48 14.97 2.01
C ASN A 137 4.88 14.61 1.48
N VAL A 138 4.96 13.74 0.46
CA VAL A 138 6.21 13.49 -0.28
C VAL A 138 6.40 14.61 -1.28
N VAL A 139 7.44 15.42 -1.10
CA VAL A 139 7.68 16.62 -1.91
C VAL A 139 9.15 16.67 -2.34
N LEU A 140 9.39 17.04 -3.59
CA LEU A 140 10.72 17.39 -4.09
C LEU A 140 10.74 18.87 -4.43
N ALA A 141 11.48 19.67 -3.64
CA ALA A 141 11.60 21.11 -3.83
C ALA A 141 13.04 21.55 -3.58
N ASN A 142 13.53 22.48 -4.42
CA ASN A 142 14.88 23.06 -4.28
C ASN A 142 16.01 22.00 -4.20
N GLY A 143 15.85 20.87 -4.89
CA GLY A 143 16.83 19.77 -4.87
C GLY A 143 16.81 18.89 -3.61
N ILE A 144 15.84 19.10 -2.72
CA ILE A 144 15.63 18.28 -1.52
C ILE A 144 14.32 17.51 -1.64
N LEU A 145 14.41 16.19 -1.52
CA LEU A 145 13.29 15.28 -1.39
C LEU A 145 12.95 15.10 0.09
N THR A 146 11.79 15.58 0.50
CA THR A 146 11.21 15.33 1.83
C THR A 146 10.43 14.02 1.80
N LEU A 147 10.84 13.05 2.61
CA LEU A 147 10.21 11.74 2.76
C LEU A 147 9.70 11.56 4.20
N PRO A 148 8.40 11.72 4.45
CA PRO A 148 7.81 11.37 5.75
C PRO A 148 7.99 9.87 6.10
N PRO A 149 7.77 9.49 7.36
CA PRO A 149 7.80 8.08 7.79
C PRO A 149 6.87 7.20 6.96
N ALA A 150 7.29 5.97 6.67
CA ALA A 150 6.50 4.99 5.92
C ALA A 150 6.00 5.49 4.55
N THR A 151 6.81 6.29 3.86
CA THR A 151 6.51 6.79 2.51
C THR A 151 7.55 6.40 1.48
N SER A 152 7.16 6.46 0.21
CA SER A 152 8.05 6.23 -0.92
C SER A 152 7.93 7.32 -1.98
N ALA A 153 9.01 7.58 -2.71
CA ALA A 153 9.06 8.48 -3.85
C ALA A 153 9.67 7.81 -5.08
N TRP A 154 9.14 8.15 -6.26
CA TRP A 154 9.68 7.79 -7.56
C TRP A 154 10.05 9.08 -8.28
N VAL A 155 11.35 9.28 -8.48
CA VAL A 155 11.91 10.48 -9.11
C VAL A 155 12.44 10.10 -10.48
N ALA A 156 11.88 10.72 -11.53
CA ALA A 156 12.42 10.62 -12.88
C ALA A 156 13.70 11.48 -12.95
N THR A 157 14.80 10.86 -13.36
CA THR A 157 16.15 11.45 -13.37
C THR A 157 16.49 12.20 -14.66
N ARG A 158 15.57 12.20 -15.63
CA ARG A 158 15.65 12.91 -16.91
C ARG A 158 14.37 13.68 -17.17
#